data_AF-A0A9C9ESI9-F1
#
_entry.id   AF-A0A9C9ESI9-F1
#
_cell.length_a   1.000
_cell.length_b   1.000
_cell.length_c   1.000
_cell.angle_alpha   90.00
_cell.angle_beta   90.00
_cell.angle_gamma   90.00
#
_symmetry.space_group_name_H-M   'P 1'
#
loop_
_entity.id
_entity.type
_entity.pdbx_description
1 polymer ?
#
loop_
_entity_poly.entity_id
_entity_poly.type
_entity_poly.pdbx_seq_one_letter_code
_entity_poly.pdbx_strand_id
1 'polypeptide(L)'
;MADIYDVEAYRRFVDNLRPLLKGKNIRTVSLGDLKGPALETGRRTRFGSYGWRSAVSSRIAPKTVYLGGEEVRLPRLTDLQRNIIANAPAELHNVLHFMRTLPFVHLRRQMGNNSEYNPICNLYISVADPKNYRIAYMWGNTLREPSKDPGPEFIMIHIPEEHSLRQQVLVLPEYNINIALGTDYMGEDKKGFLRQAMWCADERGMLGLHAGTKVVTVRGADGRLRRFGVLMFGLTATGKSTWSCHQLGLDYTAGEGTEVSQDDIVFLKSDGSALGSEDKGFFVKTDVDKRYQEALYNALVDKTALFENVMIDADGNVDFLDETLCANGRAVIQRDKLWIKVGRKRRTISAKTINLPSLDELDGLIFAFITRRNTIMSFAQRLTPEQGVLAYLWGESTHSFASQPHRAGESVRIVGTDPFIIGSRGRKVNRFYRIVMELVERYPGKVHFYQYNTGGIGEIIREVEEGGVKRKQVVRKALRVPIDLMAAIQRGDLRGTNSYQPGMFGTEEIARVEGKPIDRQFDPRNFYSQEEIEGYLRDIIEGRMRFTEEVADEGLDREIVEIAERSFEILPKSKERVHVSRPEQKSSDRTRSEKPPDEPSPVERFWQPSTRLPSPGRWRRR
;
A
#
# COMPACT_ATOMS: atom_id res chain seq x y z
N MET A 1 -7.48 9.79 33.78
CA MET A 1 -6.05 9.48 33.60
C MET A 1 -5.34 10.80 33.32
N ALA A 2 -4.11 11.00 33.78
CA ALA A 2 -3.33 12.17 33.40
C ALA A 2 -3.13 12.20 31.87
N ASP A 3 -3.12 13.39 31.27
CA ASP A 3 -2.78 13.52 29.85
C ASP A 3 -1.32 13.06 29.66
N ILE A 4 -1.13 12.03 28.83
CA ILE A 4 0.19 11.46 28.54
C ILE A 4 0.98 12.31 27.54
N TYR A 5 0.35 13.32 26.92
CA TYR A 5 0.96 14.20 25.94
C TYR A 5 1.54 15.46 26.59
N ASP A 6 2.85 15.67 26.45
CA ASP A 6 3.53 16.89 26.92
C ASP A 6 3.75 17.87 25.75
N VAL A 7 2.69 18.60 25.39
CA VAL A 7 2.69 19.56 24.27
C VAL A 7 3.74 20.66 24.45
N GLU A 8 4.03 21.05 25.69
CA GLU A 8 5.03 22.06 26.00
C GLU A 8 6.45 21.50 25.78
N ALA A 9 6.73 20.25 26.16
CA ALA A 9 8.00 19.61 25.81
C ALA A 9 8.19 19.50 24.30
N TYR A 10 7.14 19.19 23.54
CA TYR A 10 7.22 19.13 22.08
C TYR A 10 7.54 20.50 21.47
N ARG A 11 6.93 21.58 21.96
CA ARG A 11 7.27 22.95 21.57
C ARG A 11 8.72 23.29 21.87
N ARG A 12 9.18 23.02 23.10
CA ARG A 12 10.58 23.24 23.50
C ARG A 12 11.54 22.44 22.62
N PHE A 13 11.21 21.21 22.25
CA PHE A 13 12.02 20.42 21.32
C PHE A 13 12.17 21.14 19.97
N VAL A 14 11.08 21.63 19.39
CA VAL A 14 11.08 22.34 18.10
C VAL A 14 11.96 23.59 18.16
N ASP A 15 11.83 24.39 19.21
CA ASP A 15 12.62 25.61 19.39
C ASP A 15 14.12 25.30 19.50
N ASN A 16 14.46 24.23 20.22
CA ASN A 16 15.85 23.78 20.36
C ASN A 16 16.40 23.09 19.10
N LEU A 17 15.55 22.49 18.27
CA LEU A 17 15.97 21.81 17.04
C LEU A 17 16.39 22.82 15.95
N ARG A 18 15.63 23.92 15.79
CA ARG A 18 15.84 24.93 14.73
C ARG A 18 17.30 25.39 14.56
N PRO A 19 18.04 25.80 15.61
CA PRO A 19 19.44 26.18 15.46
C PRO A 19 20.35 25.01 15.08
N LEU A 20 20.01 23.78 15.46
CA LEU A 20 20.82 22.58 15.20
C LEU A 20 20.78 22.13 13.74
N LEU A 21 19.71 22.44 13.01
CA LEU A 21 19.59 22.13 11.58
C LEU A 21 20.67 22.82 10.71
N LYS A 22 21.36 23.83 11.27
CA LYS A 22 22.49 24.54 10.65
C LYS A 22 23.85 24.17 11.29
N GLY A 23 23.90 23.06 12.02
CA GLY A 23 25.10 22.59 12.70
C GLY A 23 26.25 22.27 11.74
N LYS A 24 27.50 22.46 12.19
CA LYS A 24 28.71 22.21 11.38
C LYS A 24 28.92 20.74 11.01
N ASN A 25 28.30 19.83 11.76
CA ASN A 25 28.26 18.38 11.52
C ASN A 25 27.26 17.98 10.41
N ILE A 26 26.47 18.92 9.88
CA ILE A 26 25.47 18.68 8.85
C ILE A 26 25.97 19.22 7.51
N ARG A 27 26.19 18.33 6.54
CA ARG A 27 26.56 18.71 5.18
C ARG A 27 25.32 18.76 4.29
N THR A 28 24.99 19.91 3.73
CA THR A 28 23.97 19.99 2.69
C THR A 28 24.52 19.44 1.38
N VAL A 29 23.78 18.55 0.72
CA VAL A 29 24.25 17.77 -0.44
C VAL A 29 23.22 17.77 -1.57
N SER A 30 23.72 17.63 -2.80
CA SER A 30 22.93 17.32 -3.99
C SER A 30 22.76 15.81 -4.19
N LEU A 31 21.92 15.40 -5.13
CA LEU A 31 21.78 13.99 -5.51
C LEU A 31 23.08 13.41 -6.09
N GLY A 32 23.88 14.27 -6.76
CA GLY A 32 25.17 13.88 -7.32
C GLY A 32 26.19 13.55 -6.23
N ASP A 33 26.23 14.33 -5.16
CA ASP A 33 27.15 14.13 -4.02
C ASP A 33 26.87 12.83 -3.26
N LEU A 34 25.62 12.36 -3.28
CA LEU A 34 25.19 11.13 -2.62
C LEU A 34 25.53 9.87 -3.43
N LYS A 35 25.65 9.99 -4.76
CA LYS A 35 25.74 8.83 -5.67
C LYS A 35 26.97 7.97 -5.38
N GLY A 36 28.16 8.55 -5.32
CA GLY A 36 29.40 7.80 -5.07
C GLY A 36 29.32 6.98 -3.78
N PRO A 37 29.15 7.63 -2.62
CA PRO A 37 29.05 6.96 -1.32
C PRO A 37 27.91 5.92 -1.25
N ALA A 38 26.76 6.19 -1.88
CA ALA A 38 25.66 5.23 -1.91
C ALA A 38 26.04 3.96 -2.70
N LEU A 39 26.65 4.11 -3.88
CA LEU A 39 26.99 2.99 -4.75
C LEU A 39 28.15 2.15 -4.21
N GLU A 40 29.06 2.72 -3.41
CA GLU A 40 30.15 1.99 -2.74
C GLU A 40 29.65 0.88 -1.82
N THR A 41 28.44 1.04 -1.26
CA THR A 41 27.82 0.04 -0.36
C THR A 41 26.78 -0.83 -1.06
N GLY A 42 26.55 -0.61 -2.35
CA GLY A 42 25.51 -1.28 -3.13
C GLY A 42 26.03 -2.47 -3.93
N ARG A 43 25.16 -3.46 -4.15
CA ARG A 43 25.40 -4.58 -5.05
C ARG A 43 24.97 -4.21 -6.46
N ARG A 44 25.92 -4.11 -7.39
CA ARG A 44 25.62 -3.89 -8.82
C ARG A 44 24.96 -5.13 -9.43
N THR A 45 23.92 -4.92 -10.23
CA THR A 45 23.22 -5.98 -10.97
C THR A 45 23.76 -6.11 -12.40
N ARG A 46 23.38 -7.18 -13.11
CA ARG A 46 23.67 -7.36 -14.54
C ARG A 46 23.03 -6.28 -15.43
N PHE A 47 21.98 -5.62 -14.95
CA PHE A 47 21.36 -4.49 -15.65
C PHE A 47 22.13 -3.17 -15.47
N GLY A 48 23.14 -3.14 -14.58
CA GLY A 48 23.88 -1.94 -14.23
C GLY A 48 23.21 -1.07 -13.16
N SER A 49 22.03 -1.47 -12.69
CA SER A 49 21.38 -0.93 -11.49
C SER A 49 22.05 -1.43 -10.20
N TYR A 50 21.62 -0.91 -9.06
CA TYR A 50 22.20 -1.25 -7.75
C TYR A 50 21.13 -1.63 -6.74
N GLY A 51 21.47 -2.53 -5.83
CA GLY A 51 20.60 -2.95 -4.73
C GLY A 51 21.29 -3.01 -3.38
N TRP A 52 20.50 -2.82 -2.34
CA TRP A 52 20.94 -2.85 -0.94
C TRP A 52 20.03 -3.72 -0.09
N ARG A 53 20.50 -4.04 1.12
CA ARG A 53 19.72 -4.70 2.17
C ARG A 53 19.43 -3.71 3.28
N SER A 54 18.25 -3.77 3.85
CA SER A 54 17.94 -3.11 5.12
C SER A 54 17.78 -4.17 6.21
N ALA A 55 18.24 -3.86 7.42
CA ALA A 55 18.00 -4.69 8.60
C ALA A 55 16.50 -4.67 8.98
N VAL A 56 15.85 -3.52 8.79
CA VAL A 56 14.40 -3.39 8.92
C VAL A 56 13.80 -3.43 7.53
N SER A 57 12.97 -4.42 7.23
CA SER A 57 12.48 -4.66 5.87
C SER A 57 11.10 -4.08 5.57
N SER A 58 10.49 -3.37 6.53
CA SER A 58 9.18 -2.75 6.40
C SER A 58 9.03 -1.56 7.35
N ARG A 59 7.91 -0.83 7.22
CA ARG A 59 7.58 0.23 8.18
C ARG A 59 7.36 -0.32 9.59
N ILE A 60 7.70 0.47 10.60
CA ILE A 60 7.46 0.19 12.02
C ILE A 60 6.17 0.85 12.52
N ALA A 61 5.07 0.64 11.79
CA ALA A 61 3.78 1.27 12.04
C ALA A 61 3.26 1.12 13.50
N PRO A 62 3.37 -0.05 14.17
CA PRO A 62 2.98 -0.18 15.58
C PRO A 62 3.75 0.71 16.55
N LYS A 63 4.93 1.22 16.14
CA LYS A 63 5.80 2.11 16.91
C LYS A 63 5.77 3.57 16.41
N THR A 64 4.78 3.90 15.59
CA THR A 64 4.55 5.26 15.10
C THR A 64 3.54 5.96 15.99
N VAL A 65 3.87 7.18 16.44
CA VAL A 65 2.99 8.04 17.25
C VAL A 65 2.96 9.46 16.71
N TYR A 66 1.88 10.17 16.99
CA TYR A 66 1.67 11.56 16.59
C TYR A 66 1.60 12.43 17.84
N LEU A 67 2.52 13.37 17.97
CA LEU A 67 2.76 14.20 19.14
C LEU A 67 2.28 15.61 18.84
N GLY A 68 1.28 16.10 19.59
CA GLY A 68 0.73 17.44 19.40
C GLY A 68 -0.60 17.65 20.14
N GLY A 69 -1.33 18.68 19.71
CA GLY A 69 -2.69 19.00 20.15
C GLY A 69 -3.70 17.89 19.82
N GLU A 70 -4.91 18.00 20.36
CA GLU A 70 -5.97 16.97 20.24
C GLU A 70 -6.25 16.55 18.79
N GLU A 71 -6.19 17.51 17.88
CA GLU A 71 -6.49 17.34 16.45
C GLU A 71 -5.61 16.32 15.74
N VAL A 72 -4.38 16.09 16.21
CA VAL A 72 -3.41 15.20 15.57
C VAL A 72 -3.25 13.86 16.29
N ARG A 73 -3.87 13.70 17.46
CA ARG A 73 -3.74 12.50 18.30
C ARG A 73 -4.48 11.34 17.64
N LEU A 74 -3.94 10.13 17.80
CA LEU A 74 -4.66 8.92 17.41
C LEU A 74 -5.88 8.74 18.33
N PRO A 75 -7.08 8.52 17.77
CA PRO A 75 -8.29 8.33 18.58
C PRO A 75 -8.20 7.10 19.48
N ARG A 76 -7.51 6.05 19.03
CA ARG A 76 -7.29 4.80 19.79
C ARG A 76 -5.81 4.45 19.79
N LEU A 77 -5.22 4.41 20.99
CA LEU A 77 -3.81 4.04 21.20
C LEU A 77 -3.69 2.60 21.68
N THR A 78 -2.63 1.92 21.23
CA THR A 78 -2.14 0.69 21.86
C THR A 78 -1.33 1.00 23.12
N ASP A 79 -1.08 0.01 23.98
CA ASP A 79 -0.24 0.20 25.18
C ASP A 79 1.20 0.57 24.82
N LEU A 80 1.72 0.01 23.73
CA LEU A 80 3.04 0.37 23.20
C LEU A 80 3.09 1.85 22.80
N GLN A 81 2.08 2.33 22.08
CA GLN A 81 2.02 3.75 21.68
C GLN A 81 1.84 4.67 22.89
N ARG A 82 1.01 4.29 23.88
CA ARG A 82 0.89 5.04 25.14
C ARG A 82 2.25 5.19 25.84
N ASN A 83 3.01 4.10 25.91
CA ASN A 83 4.35 4.11 26.50
C ASN A 83 5.33 5.01 25.71
N ILE A 84 5.34 4.89 24.38
CA ILE A 84 6.16 5.76 23.52
C ILE A 84 5.82 7.24 23.72
N ILE A 85 4.54 7.60 23.74
CA ILE A 85 4.09 8.99 23.94
C ILE A 85 4.53 9.51 25.30
N ALA A 86 4.33 8.73 26.37
CA ALA A 86 4.72 9.12 27.72
C ALA A 86 6.24 9.36 27.85
N ASN A 87 7.05 8.61 27.10
CA ASN A 87 8.51 8.72 27.09
C ASN A 87 9.06 9.69 26.01
N ALA A 88 8.20 10.22 25.14
CA ALA A 88 8.62 11.05 24.01
C ALA A 88 9.46 12.28 24.42
N PRO A 89 9.19 13.00 25.53
CA PRO A 89 10.04 14.13 25.93
C PRO A 89 11.52 13.77 26.14
N ALA A 90 11.79 12.61 26.75
CA ALA A 90 13.16 12.12 26.96
C ALA A 90 13.80 11.69 25.63
N GLU A 91 13.04 11.02 24.77
CA GLU A 91 13.54 10.63 23.45
C GLU A 91 13.85 11.83 22.56
N LEU A 92 12.99 12.85 22.56
CA LEU A 92 13.22 14.10 21.83
C LEU A 92 14.48 14.83 22.32
N HIS A 93 14.79 14.75 23.63
CA HIS A 93 16.06 15.24 24.16
C HIS A 93 17.26 14.46 23.59
N ASN A 94 17.17 13.13 23.47
CA ASN A 94 18.20 12.31 22.81
C ASN A 94 18.37 12.70 21.34
N VAL A 95 17.27 12.94 20.62
CA VAL A 95 17.32 13.42 19.22
C VAL A 95 18.09 14.73 19.12
N LEU A 96 17.87 15.70 20.02
CA LEU A 96 18.66 16.93 20.04
C LEU A 96 20.15 16.67 20.30
N HIS A 97 20.48 15.70 21.16
CA HIS A 97 21.87 15.30 21.38
C HIS A 97 22.47 14.67 20.10
N PHE A 98 21.76 13.76 19.44
CA PHE A 98 22.22 13.15 18.19
C PHE A 98 22.44 14.20 17.09
N MET A 99 21.51 15.14 16.92
CA MET A 99 21.63 16.24 15.95
C MET A 99 22.85 17.13 16.19
N ARG A 100 23.37 17.22 17.42
CA ARG A 100 24.62 17.95 17.74
C ARG A 100 25.88 17.13 17.46
N THR A 101 25.79 15.81 17.58
CA THR A 101 26.95 14.92 17.72
C THR A 101 27.25 14.12 16.45
N LEU A 102 26.23 13.50 15.84
CA LEU A 102 26.42 12.59 14.71
C LEU A 102 26.70 13.36 13.41
N PRO A 103 27.43 12.77 12.46
CA PRO A 103 27.54 13.34 11.12
C PRO A 103 26.22 13.16 10.37
N PHE A 104 25.70 14.25 9.80
CA PHE A 104 24.48 14.21 8.98
C PHE A 104 24.75 14.70 7.57
N VAL A 105 23.94 14.21 6.64
CA VAL A 105 23.72 14.91 5.37
C VAL A 105 22.29 15.44 5.31
N HIS A 106 22.17 16.62 4.70
CA HIS A 106 20.91 17.29 4.45
C HIS A 106 20.63 17.33 2.95
N LEU A 107 19.57 16.63 2.52
CA LEU A 107 19.10 16.61 1.14
C LEU A 107 17.77 17.35 1.04
N ARG A 108 17.71 18.34 0.14
CA ARG A 108 16.46 19.04 -0.20
C ARG A 108 15.88 18.47 -1.49
N ARG A 109 14.58 18.21 -1.48
CA ARG A 109 13.79 17.83 -2.66
C ARG A 109 12.46 18.54 -2.63
N GLN A 110 11.78 18.62 -3.78
CA GLN A 110 10.44 19.17 -3.85
C GLN A 110 9.44 18.10 -4.30
N MET A 111 8.41 17.92 -3.49
CA MET A 111 7.21 17.14 -3.79
C MET A 111 6.28 17.97 -4.66
N GLY A 112 5.53 17.31 -5.54
CA GLY A 112 4.60 17.99 -6.43
C GLY A 112 5.28 18.70 -7.60
N ASN A 113 4.49 19.00 -8.62
CA ASN A 113 4.87 19.76 -9.80
C ASN A 113 3.62 20.42 -10.38
N ASN A 114 3.16 21.49 -9.72
CA ASN A 114 1.94 22.22 -10.03
C ASN A 114 2.07 23.68 -9.52
N SER A 115 1.06 24.50 -9.73
CA SER A 115 1.08 25.92 -9.33
C SER A 115 0.62 26.19 -7.89
N GLU A 116 0.17 25.19 -7.13
CA GLU A 116 -0.64 25.37 -5.91
C GLU A 116 0.02 24.77 -4.66
N TYR A 117 0.49 23.53 -4.74
CA TYR A 117 0.95 22.74 -3.59
C TYR A 117 2.16 21.87 -3.95
N ASN A 118 3.35 22.35 -3.58
CA ASN A 118 4.63 21.74 -3.87
C ASN A 118 5.57 21.73 -2.66
N PRO A 119 5.30 20.88 -1.64
CA PRO A 119 6.09 20.89 -0.41
C PRO A 119 7.60 20.69 -0.64
N ILE A 120 8.42 21.45 0.08
CA ILE A 120 9.86 21.18 0.18
C ILE A 120 10.08 20.13 1.26
N CYS A 121 10.76 19.05 0.90
CA CYS A 121 11.13 17.97 1.79
C CYS A 121 12.61 18.11 2.16
N ASN A 122 12.89 18.43 3.43
CA ASN A 122 14.23 18.54 3.98
C ASN A 122 14.55 17.25 4.76
N LEU A 123 15.34 16.34 4.15
CA LEU A 123 15.77 15.10 4.78
C LEU A 123 17.13 15.31 5.45
N TYR A 124 17.19 15.14 6.77
CA TYR A 124 18.40 15.08 7.58
C TYR A 124 18.62 13.62 7.95
N ILE A 125 19.62 12.99 7.36
CA ILE A 125 19.94 11.58 7.63
C ILE A 125 21.32 11.46 8.26
N SER A 126 21.39 10.70 9.35
CA SER A 126 22.66 10.33 9.96
C SER A 126 23.43 9.42 9.01
N VAL A 127 24.70 9.74 8.81
CA VAL A 127 25.65 8.98 7.98
C VAL A 127 26.81 8.49 8.82
N ALA A 128 26.57 8.26 10.12
CA ALA A 128 27.55 7.62 11.00
C ALA A 128 27.87 6.20 10.50
N ASP A 129 26.88 5.50 9.94
CA ASP A 129 27.09 4.37 9.03
C ASP A 129 27.13 4.85 7.56
N PRO A 130 28.25 4.68 6.82
CA PRO A 130 28.35 5.02 5.41
C PRO A 130 27.31 4.35 4.49
N LYS A 131 26.74 3.22 4.90
CA LYS A 131 25.64 2.59 4.16
C LYS A 131 24.43 3.53 4.06
N ASN A 132 24.22 4.44 5.00
CA ASN A 132 23.01 5.28 5.08
C ASN A 132 22.91 6.34 3.98
N TYR A 133 24.00 6.66 3.28
CA TYR A 133 23.97 7.48 2.07
C TYR A 133 22.98 6.94 1.02
N ARG A 134 22.80 5.62 0.95
CA ARG A 134 21.85 4.98 0.04
C ARG A 134 20.41 5.43 0.27
N ILE A 135 20.02 5.71 1.51
CA ILE A 135 18.62 5.98 1.86
C ILE A 135 18.20 7.33 1.27
N ALA A 136 19.00 8.38 1.53
CA ALA A 136 18.80 9.69 0.91
C ALA A 136 18.96 9.65 -0.61
N TYR A 137 19.90 8.84 -1.13
CA TYR A 137 20.07 8.69 -2.58
C TYR A 137 18.83 8.06 -3.23
N MET A 138 18.31 6.96 -2.67
CA MET A 138 17.12 6.28 -3.17
C MET A 138 15.88 7.17 -3.08
N TRP A 139 15.59 7.72 -1.91
CA TRP A 139 14.46 8.63 -1.72
C TRP A 139 14.57 9.87 -2.62
N GLY A 140 15.74 10.48 -2.71
CA GLY A 140 15.95 11.67 -3.53
C GLY A 140 15.72 11.45 -5.03
N ASN A 141 15.80 10.21 -5.52
CA ASN A 141 15.48 9.85 -6.90
C ASN A 141 13.97 9.74 -7.20
N THR A 142 13.09 9.92 -6.21
CA THR A 142 11.62 9.97 -6.44
C THR A 142 11.10 11.38 -6.68
N LEU A 143 11.83 12.40 -6.22
CA LEU A 143 11.41 13.80 -6.21
C LEU A 143 12.33 14.70 -7.05
N ARG A 144 11.84 15.88 -7.42
CA ARG A 144 12.61 16.86 -8.20
C ARG A 144 13.48 17.75 -7.29
N GLU A 145 14.40 18.48 -7.93
CA GLU A 145 15.16 19.55 -7.26
C GLU A 145 14.22 20.67 -6.80
N PRO A 146 14.54 21.37 -5.70
CA PRO A 146 13.81 22.56 -5.26
C PRO A 146 13.70 23.64 -6.33
N SER A 147 12.53 24.27 -6.41
CA SER A 147 12.21 25.38 -7.29
C SER A 147 11.53 26.53 -6.52
N LYS A 148 10.95 27.49 -7.24
CA LYS A 148 10.18 28.60 -6.65
C LYS A 148 8.69 28.29 -6.47
N ASP A 149 8.24 27.09 -6.85
CA ASP A 149 6.82 26.72 -6.78
C ASP A 149 6.35 26.70 -5.32
N PRO A 150 5.11 27.16 -5.04
CA PRO A 150 4.64 27.36 -3.68
C PRO A 150 4.39 26.04 -2.95
N GLY A 151 4.72 25.99 -1.66
CA GLY A 151 4.44 24.84 -0.79
C GLY A 151 5.01 25.03 0.62
N PRO A 152 4.53 24.27 1.61
CA PRO A 152 5.12 24.25 2.94
C PRO A 152 6.51 23.58 2.93
N GLU A 153 7.29 23.76 4.00
CA GLU A 153 8.53 23.01 4.22
C GLU A 153 8.33 21.94 5.30
N PHE A 154 8.80 20.73 5.03
CA PHE A 154 8.76 19.59 5.94
C PHE A 154 10.17 19.17 6.32
N ILE A 155 10.32 18.68 7.56
CA ILE A 155 11.57 18.16 8.09
C ILE A 155 11.40 16.67 8.39
N MET A 156 12.33 15.85 7.89
CA MET A 156 12.49 14.46 8.28
C MET A 156 13.87 14.30 8.91
N ILE A 157 13.94 13.81 10.15
CA ILE A 157 15.18 13.42 10.82
C ILE A 157 15.22 11.90 10.85
N HIS A 158 16.23 11.30 10.22
CA HIS A 158 16.35 9.85 10.12
C HIS A 158 17.68 9.42 10.76
N ILE A 159 17.60 8.64 11.83
CA ILE A 159 18.76 8.11 12.57
C ILE A 159 18.67 6.58 12.58
N PRO A 160 19.16 5.91 11.53
CA PRO A 160 19.13 4.46 11.46
C PRO A 160 19.93 3.75 12.54
N GLU A 161 20.94 4.41 13.11
CA GLU A 161 21.90 3.86 14.06
C GLU A 161 21.33 3.70 15.48
N GLU A 162 20.16 4.26 15.77
CA GLU A 162 19.52 4.03 17.07
C GLU A 162 19.21 2.53 17.26
N HIS A 163 19.29 2.06 18.50
CA HIS A 163 19.17 0.64 18.80
C HIS A 163 17.79 0.10 18.41
N SER A 164 17.74 -1.09 17.82
CA SER A 164 16.50 -1.70 17.33
C SER A 164 15.40 -1.86 18.39
N LEU A 165 15.79 -2.06 19.65
CA LEU A 165 14.87 -2.09 20.80
C LEU A 165 14.18 -0.74 21.08
N ARG A 166 14.80 0.38 20.71
CA ARG A 166 14.27 1.75 20.84
C ARG A 166 13.73 2.31 19.52
N GLN A 167 13.54 1.46 18.51
CA GLN A 167 12.89 1.84 17.26
C GLN A 167 11.56 2.52 17.50
N GLN A 168 11.34 3.66 16.86
CA GLN A 168 10.08 4.39 16.90
C GLN A 168 10.05 5.46 15.81
N VAL A 169 8.83 5.89 15.46
CA VAL A 169 8.61 7.05 14.61
C VAL A 169 7.81 8.07 15.40
N LEU A 170 8.41 9.24 15.61
CA LEU A 170 7.79 10.36 16.31
C LEU A 170 7.41 11.41 15.28
N VAL A 171 6.12 11.72 15.18
CA VAL A 171 5.60 12.70 14.22
C VAL A 171 5.06 13.90 15.00
N LEU A 172 5.43 15.11 14.59
CA LEU A 172 4.91 16.37 15.13
C LEU A 172 4.19 17.12 14.00
N PRO A 173 2.94 16.76 13.64
CA PRO A 173 2.30 17.25 12.43
C PRO A 173 2.12 18.77 12.39
N GLU A 174 1.75 19.37 13.51
CA GLU A 174 1.56 20.83 13.66
C GLU A 174 2.86 21.62 13.42
N TYR A 175 4.01 20.97 13.56
CA TYR A 175 5.33 21.56 13.37
C TYR A 175 6.04 21.07 12.11
N ASN A 176 5.37 20.26 11.27
CA ASN A 176 5.92 19.71 10.03
C ASN A 176 7.20 18.87 10.21
N ILE A 177 7.34 18.19 11.36
CA ILE A 177 8.54 17.41 11.71
C ILE A 177 8.19 15.92 11.83
N ASN A 178 9.00 15.09 11.20
CA ASN A 178 8.95 13.64 11.30
C ASN A 178 10.32 13.12 11.74
N ILE A 179 10.35 12.13 12.64
CA ILE A 179 11.58 11.56 13.18
C ILE A 179 11.49 10.04 13.11
N ALA A 180 12.44 9.37 12.44
CA ALA A 180 12.54 7.92 12.42
C ALA A 180 13.84 7.46 13.08
N LEU A 181 13.70 6.58 14.07
CA LEU A 181 14.80 6.06 14.88
C LEU A 181 14.94 4.55 14.71
N GLY A 182 16.17 4.11 14.50
CA GLY A 182 16.60 2.71 14.58
C GLY A 182 16.14 1.83 13.43
N THR A 183 15.79 2.44 12.30
CA THR A 183 15.36 1.77 11.07
C THR A 183 16.22 2.23 9.93
N ASP A 184 16.63 1.31 9.05
CA ASP A 184 17.42 1.62 7.86
C ASP A 184 16.62 1.33 6.58
N TYR A 185 15.29 1.36 6.69
CA TYR A 185 14.32 1.18 5.61
C TYR A 185 13.96 2.54 4.98
N MET A 186 14.23 2.70 3.68
CA MET A 186 13.95 3.97 2.98
C MET A 186 12.46 4.35 3.00
N GLY A 187 11.58 3.35 3.05
CA GLY A 187 10.13 3.60 3.04
C GLY A 187 9.62 4.45 4.22
N GLU A 188 10.37 4.61 5.31
CA GLU A 188 10.02 5.54 6.39
C GLU A 188 10.14 7.00 5.97
N ASP A 189 11.16 7.37 5.17
CA ASP A 189 11.31 8.74 4.65
C ASP A 189 10.17 9.07 3.70
N LYS A 190 9.91 8.18 2.74
CA LYS A 190 8.80 8.35 1.78
C LYS A 190 7.48 8.56 2.52
N LYS A 191 7.12 7.66 3.44
CA LYS A 191 5.83 7.75 4.14
C LYS A 191 5.79 8.81 5.24
N GLY A 192 6.92 9.22 5.80
CA GLY A 192 7.05 10.40 6.67
C GLY A 192 6.64 11.67 5.93
N PHE A 193 7.29 11.96 4.79
CA PHE A 193 6.93 13.13 4.00
C PHE A 193 5.50 13.07 3.43
N LEU A 194 5.08 11.91 2.92
CA LEU A 194 3.74 11.80 2.31
C LEU A 194 2.61 11.94 3.32
N ARG A 195 2.73 11.42 4.56
CA ARG A 195 1.70 11.63 5.58
C ARG A 195 1.59 13.11 5.97
N GLN A 196 2.74 13.78 6.13
CA GLN A 196 2.78 15.20 6.44
C GLN A 196 2.14 16.02 5.31
N ALA A 197 2.45 15.65 4.06
CA ALA A 197 1.88 16.27 2.89
C ALA A 197 0.36 16.10 2.81
N MET A 198 -0.17 14.92 3.15
CA MET A 198 -1.63 14.71 3.20
C MET A 198 -2.28 15.58 4.27
N TRP A 199 -1.75 15.58 5.49
CA TRP A 199 -2.26 16.42 6.58
C TRP A 199 -2.29 17.91 6.19
N CYS A 200 -1.18 18.45 5.68
CA CYS A 200 -1.14 19.85 5.26
C CYS A 200 -1.99 20.16 4.02
N ALA A 201 -2.29 19.17 3.18
CA ALA A 201 -3.22 19.34 2.06
C ALA A 201 -4.67 19.38 2.55
N ASP A 202 -5.03 18.52 3.51
CA ASP A 202 -6.34 18.50 4.17
C ASP A 202 -6.65 19.87 4.81
N GLU A 203 -5.68 20.44 5.52
CA GLU A 203 -5.77 21.78 6.14
C GLU A 203 -5.90 22.92 5.11
N ARG A 204 -5.59 22.66 3.83
CA ARG A 204 -5.72 23.62 2.73
C ARG A 204 -6.98 23.38 1.89
N GLY A 205 -7.92 22.59 2.40
CA GLY A 205 -9.19 22.30 1.73
C GLY A 205 -9.10 21.28 0.61
N MET A 206 -7.95 20.63 0.40
CA MET A 206 -7.86 19.43 -0.45
C MET A 206 -8.21 18.18 0.37
N LEU A 207 -8.03 17.00 -0.22
CA LEU A 207 -8.08 15.72 0.47
C LEU A 207 -6.90 14.85 0.06
N GLY A 208 -6.00 14.57 0.99
CA GLY A 208 -4.90 13.63 0.81
C GLY A 208 -5.40 12.19 0.69
N LEU A 209 -5.09 11.53 -0.42
CA LEU A 209 -5.55 10.18 -0.72
C LEU A 209 -4.37 9.24 -0.96
N HIS A 210 -4.39 8.08 -0.32
CA HIS A 210 -3.54 6.94 -0.65
C HIS A 210 -4.08 6.20 -1.88
N ALA A 211 -3.98 6.85 -3.04
CA ALA A 211 -4.46 6.36 -4.32
C ALA A 211 -3.41 6.51 -5.42
N GLY A 212 -3.30 5.49 -6.27
CA GLY A 212 -2.63 5.64 -7.57
C GLY A 212 -3.57 6.35 -8.55
N THR A 213 -3.02 7.09 -9.50
CA THR A 213 -3.81 7.80 -10.52
C THR A 213 -3.28 7.59 -11.93
N LYS A 214 -4.20 7.55 -12.88
CA LYS A 214 -3.91 7.50 -14.31
C LYS A 214 -5.01 8.16 -15.11
N VAL A 215 -4.68 8.64 -16.30
CA VAL A 215 -5.65 8.99 -17.34
C VAL A 215 -5.75 7.83 -18.31
N VAL A 216 -6.96 7.44 -18.69
CA VAL A 216 -7.19 6.40 -19.68
C VAL A 216 -8.02 6.96 -20.82
N THR A 217 -7.48 6.85 -22.04
CA THR A 217 -8.21 7.15 -23.28
C THR A 217 -8.75 5.86 -23.85
N VAL A 218 -10.07 5.75 -23.98
CA VAL A 218 -10.74 4.55 -24.52
C VAL A 218 -11.71 4.92 -25.62
N ARG A 219 -12.01 3.98 -26.51
CA ARG A 219 -13.09 4.13 -27.49
C ARG A 219 -14.38 3.58 -26.91
N GLY A 220 -15.35 4.47 -26.68
CA GLY A 220 -16.67 4.09 -26.18
C GLY A 220 -17.45 3.24 -27.19
N ALA A 221 -18.57 2.66 -26.74
CA ALA A 221 -19.48 1.88 -27.59
C ALA A 221 -20.05 2.68 -28.78
N ASP A 222 -20.07 4.02 -28.70
CA ASP A 222 -20.45 4.93 -29.79
C ASP A 222 -19.31 5.22 -30.79
N GLY A 223 -18.15 4.59 -30.61
CA GLY A 223 -16.98 4.78 -31.45
C GLY A 223 -16.17 6.05 -31.16
N ARG A 224 -16.56 6.89 -30.19
CA ARG A 224 -15.83 8.13 -29.84
C ARG A 224 -14.73 7.84 -28.82
N LEU A 225 -13.61 8.55 -28.94
CA LEU A 225 -12.57 8.52 -27.92
C LEU A 225 -13.02 9.35 -26.72
N ARG A 226 -12.85 8.80 -25.53
CA ARG A 226 -13.16 9.44 -24.24
C ARG A 226 -11.98 9.30 -23.30
N ARG A 227 -11.74 10.32 -22.48
CA ARG A 227 -10.65 10.41 -21.50
C ARG A 227 -11.22 10.36 -20.09
N PHE A 228 -10.81 9.38 -19.33
CA PHE A 228 -11.21 9.20 -17.94
C PHE A 228 -10.03 9.41 -17.01
N GLY A 229 -10.25 10.16 -15.93
CA GLY A 229 -9.38 10.12 -14.77
C GLY A 229 -9.73 8.92 -13.90
N VAL A 230 -8.74 8.20 -13.39
CA VAL A 230 -8.96 7.02 -12.53
C VAL A 230 -8.13 7.17 -11.26
N LEU A 231 -8.81 7.19 -10.11
CA LEU A 231 -8.21 7.08 -8.77
C LEU A 231 -8.35 5.64 -8.27
N MET A 232 -7.24 5.04 -7.85
CA MET A 232 -7.16 3.61 -7.50
C MET A 232 -6.76 3.44 -6.04
N PHE A 233 -7.69 3.01 -5.21
CA PHE A 233 -7.51 2.74 -3.79
C PHE A 233 -7.21 1.26 -3.57
N GLY A 234 -6.39 0.92 -2.60
CA GLY A 234 -6.06 -0.47 -2.32
C GLY A 234 -4.98 -0.61 -1.26
N LEU A 235 -5.17 -1.56 -0.35
CA LEU A 235 -4.16 -1.91 0.63
C LEU A 235 -2.89 -2.44 -0.05
N THR A 236 -1.80 -2.48 0.72
CA THR A 236 -0.56 -3.11 0.23
C THR A 236 -0.84 -4.55 -0.19
N ALA A 237 -0.30 -4.97 -1.34
CA ALA A 237 -0.48 -6.30 -1.92
C ALA A 237 -1.92 -6.67 -2.35
N THR A 238 -2.82 -5.69 -2.59
CA THR A 238 -4.09 -5.88 -3.31
C THR A 238 -4.00 -5.58 -4.80
N GLY A 239 -2.87 -5.04 -5.28
CA GLY A 239 -2.65 -4.76 -6.70
C GLY A 239 -2.79 -3.29 -7.11
N LYS A 240 -2.85 -2.33 -6.17
CA LYS A 240 -2.89 -0.88 -6.46
C LYS A 240 -1.81 -0.44 -7.47
N SER A 241 -0.53 -0.66 -7.15
CA SER A 241 0.58 -0.28 -8.05
C SER A 241 0.58 -1.08 -9.36
N THR A 242 0.17 -2.35 -9.31
CA THR A 242 -0.01 -3.17 -10.52
C THR A 242 -1.00 -2.51 -11.47
N TRP A 243 -2.19 -2.14 -10.99
CA TRP A 243 -3.25 -1.62 -11.83
C TRP A 243 -3.10 -0.13 -12.16
N SER A 244 -2.47 0.68 -11.31
CA SER A 244 -2.12 2.07 -11.65
C SER A 244 -1.13 2.11 -12.81
N CYS A 245 -0.24 1.13 -12.92
CA CYS A 245 0.76 1.02 -13.98
C CYS A 245 0.38 0.05 -15.12
N HIS A 246 -0.85 -0.49 -15.14
CA HIS A 246 -1.28 -1.47 -16.15
C HIS A 246 -1.87 -0.78 -17.40
N GLN A 247 -1.52 -1.30 -18.58
CA GLN A 247 -1.95 -0.75 -19.88
C GLN A 247 -3.38 -1.13 -20.31
N LEU A 248 -4.05 -1.98 -19.53
CA LEU A 248 -5.42 -2.47 -19.76
C LEU A 248 -5.68 -3.15 -21.11
N GLY A 249 -4.64 -3.50 -21.88
CA GLY A 249 -4.80 -4.14 -23.20
C GLY A 249 -5.51 -3.26 -24.23
N LEU A 250 -5.30 -1.94 -24.14
CA LEU A 250 -5.90 -0.94 -25.05
C LEU A 250 -5.22 -0.92 -26.42
N ASP A 251 -5.96 -0.54 -27.46
CA ASP A 251 -5.39 -0.39 -28.80
C ASP A 251 -4.74 1.00 -28.97
N TYR A 252 -3.44 1.04 -28.66
CA TYR A 252 -2.61 2.22 -28.83
C TYR A 252 -2.46 2.70 -30.27
N THR A 253 -2.75 1.87 -31.27
CA THR A 253 -2.71 2.25 -32.68
C THR A 253 -4.01 2.94 -33.12
N ALA A 254 -5.12 2.66 -32.43
CA ALA A 254 -6.41 3.30 -32.63
C ALA A 254 -6.64 4.54 -31.74
N GLY A 255 -5.59 5.07 -31.11
CA GLY A 255 -5.65 6.27 -30.26
C GLY A 255 -6.11 6.03 -28.81
N GLU A 256 -6.35 4.78 -28.41
CA GLU A 256 -6.54 4.45 -26.99
C GLU A 256 -5.20 4.46 -26.23
N GLY A 257 -5.25 4.43 -24.90
CA GLY A 257 -4.05 4.23 -24.10
C GLY A 257 -4.19 4.62 -22.64
N THR A 258 -3.18 4.25 -21.87
CA THR A 258 -3.03 4.61 -20.46
C THR A 258 -1.89 5.59 -20.28
N GLU A 259 -2.10 6.61 -19.44
CA GLU A 259 -1.11 7.58 -19.00
C GLU A 259 -1.03 7.57 -17.46
N VAL A 260 0.02 6.98 -16.90
CA VAL A 260 0.26 6.80 -15.47
C VAL A 260 0.75 8.10 -14.83
N SER A 261 -0.03 8.65 -13.91
CA SER A 261 0.27 9.91 -13.22
C SER A 261 0.98 9.67 -11.89
N GLN A 262 0.40 8.84 -10.99
CA GLN A 262 0.95 8.48 -9.68
C GLN A 262 0.68 7.02 -9.30
N ASP A 263 1.49 6.43 -8.43
CA ASP A 263 1.28 5.07 -7.92
C ASP A 263 0.79 5.02 -6.46
N ASP A 264 0.92 6.12 -5.70
CA ASP A 264 0.82 6.05 -4.24
C ASP A 264 -0.05 7.12 -3.58
N ILE A 265 0.29 8.41 -3.68
CA ILE A 265 -0.40 9.49 -2.95
C ILE A 265 -0.72 10.65 -3.89
N VAL A 266 -1.94 11.19 -3.75
CA VAL A 266 -2.43 12.39 -4.45
C VAL A 266 -3.24 13.29 -3.53
N PHE A 267 -3.44 14.54 -3.93
CA PHE A 267 -4.25 15.52 -3.21
C PHE A 267 -5.48 15.91 -4.06
N LEU A 268 -6.64 15.34 -3.74
CA LEU A 268 -7.89 15.55 -4.47
C LEU A 268 -8.48 16.92 -4.17
N LYS A 269 -8.91 17.62 -5.21
CA LYS A 269 -9.62 18.90 -5.16
C LYS A 269 -11.12 18.70 -5.43
N SER A 270 -11.93 19.70 -5.08
CA SER A 270 -13.39 19.66 -5.28
C SER A 270 -13.83 19.72 -6.76
N ASP A 271 -12.93 20.06 -7.68
CA ASP A 271 -13.17 20.03 -9.13
C ASP A 271 -12.85 18.67 -9.78
N GLY A 272 -12.43 17.69 -9.00
CA GLY A 272 -12.11 16.33 -9.44
C GLY A 272 -10.67 16.16 -9.92
N SER A 273 -9.89 17.25 -10.01
CA SER A 273 -8.45 17.17 -10.24
C SER A 273 -7.74 16.62 -9.01
N ALA A 274 -6.57 16.02 -9.22
CA ALA A 274 -5.76 15.49 -8.13
C ALA A 274 -4.28 15.82 -8.35
N LEU A 275 -3.68 16.54 -7.40
CA LEU A 275 -2.28 16.93 -7.49
C LEU A 275 -1.38 15.74 -7.11
N GLY A 276 -0.39 15.43 -7.95
CA GLY A 276 0.52 14.32 -7.72
C GLY A 276 1.65 14.67 -6.76
N SER A 277 2.23 13.66 -6.10
CA SER A 277 3.27 13.84 -5.08
C SER A 277 4.69 13.58 -5.61
N GLU A 278 4.93 12.46 -6.29
CA GLU A 278 6.27 12.01 -6.71
C GLU A 278 6.53 12.29 -8.20
N ASP A 279 7.33 13.31 -8.53
CA ASP A 279 7.59 13.79 -9.92
C ASP A 279 8.51 12.88 -10.74
N LYS A 280 9.52 12.26 -10.13
CA LYS A 280 10.59 11.56 -10.87
C LYS A 280 10.42 10.05 -10.90
N GLY A 281 10.13 9.45 -9.76
CA GLY A 281 10.14 8.00 -9.62
C GLY A 281 9.17 7.49 -8.58
N PHE A 282 8.86 6.19 -8.68
CA PHE A 282 7.94 5.50 -7.79
C PHE A 282 8.70 4.48 -6.95
N PHE A 283 8.28 4.31 -5.70
CA PHE A 283 8.80 3.27 -4.80
C PHE A 283 7.87 2.04 -4.77
N VAL A 284 8.08 1.14 -5.73
CA VAL A 284 7.18 0.03 -6.04
C VAL A 284 7.60 -1.27 -5.35
N LYS A 285 6.65 -2.19 -5.15
CA LYS A 285 6.96 -3.58 -4.80
C LYS A 285 7.49 -4.30 -6.04
N THR A 286 8.44 -5.21 -5.86
CA THR A 286 9.16 -5.85 -6.96
C THR A 286 8.65 -7.24 -7.31
N ASP A 287 7.57 -7.74 -6.70
CA ASP A 287 6.90 -8.99 -7.04
C ASP A 287 6.18 -8.86 -8.40
N VAL A 288 6.98 -8.68 -9.46
CA VAL A 288 6.56 -8.27 -10.79
C VAL A 288 6.89 -9.37 -11.80
N ASP A 289 5.85 -9.94 -12.39
CA ASP A 289 5.97 -10.88 -13.51
C ASP A 289 5.93 -10.12 -14.84
N LYS A 290 6.95 -10.33 -15.68
CA LYS A 290 7.07 -9.71 -17.00
C LYS A 290 5.83 -9.89 -17.88
N ARG A 291 5.19 -11.06 -17.81
CA ARG A 291 4.03 -11.41 -18.64
C ARG A 291 2.83 -10.52 -18.32
N TYR A 292 2.67 -10.18 -17.05
CA TYR A 292 1.47 -9.52 -16.52
C TYR A 292 1.68 -8.03 -16.24
N GLN A 293 2.94 -7.61 -16.04
CA GLN A 293 3.30 -6.27 -15.59
C GLN A 293 4.44 -5.69 -16.45
N GLU A 294 4.29 -5.73 -17.77
CA GLU A 294 5.33 -5.34 -18.73
C GLU A 294 5.99 -3.99 -18.42
N ALA A 295 5.19 -2.94 -18.19
CA ALA A 295 5.72 -1.60 -17.96
C ALA A 295 6.55 -1.47 -16.68
N LEU A 296 6.08 -2.10 -15.59
CA LEU A 296 6.82 -2.14 -14.33
C LEU A 296 8.09 -2.98 -14.47
N TYR A 297 8.00 -4.15 -15.11
CA TYR A 297 9.16 -5.00 -15.36
C TYR A 297 10.23 -4.26 -16.15
N ASN A 298 9.85 -3.57 -17.23
CA ASN A 298 10.75 -2.79 -18.07
C ASN A 298 11.43 -1.65 -17.30
N ALA A 299 10.74 -1.03 -16.34
CA ALA A 299 11.32 -0.02 -15.47
C ALA A 299 12.27 -0.62 -14.42
N LEU A 300 11.98 -1.82 -13.91
CA LEU A 300 12.84 -2.53 -12.95
C LEU A 300 14.15 -3.02 -13.58
N VAL A 301 14.15 -3.46 -14.83
CA VAL A 301 15.37 -3.92 -15.53
C VAL A 301 16.16 -2.78 -16.19
N ASP A 302 15.75 -1.52 -16.01
CA ASP A 302 16.53 -0.37 -16.42
C ASP A 302 17.68 -0.09 -15.44
N LYS A 303 18.82 0.39 -15.96
CA LYS A 303 20.02 0.71 -15.16
C LYS A 303 19.79 1.77 -14.08
N THR A 304 18.72 2.56 -14.19
CA THR A 304 18.35 3.59 -13.20
C THR A 304 17.57 3.05 -12.00
N ALA A 305 17.14 1.78 -12.02
CA ALA A 305 16.44 1.19 -10.88
C ALA A 305 17.35 1.12 -9.63
N LEU A 306 16.77 1.34 -8.46
CA LEU A 306 17.46 1.26 -7.17
C LEU A 306 16.71 0.31 -6.24
N PHE A 307 17.31 -0.83 -5.91
CA PHE A 307 16.63 -1.93 -5.20
C PHE A 307 16.88 -1.91 -3.70
N GLU A 308 15.86 -2.26 -2.93
CA GLU A 308 15.96 -2.54 -1.50
C GLU A 308 15.33 -3.91 -1.23
N ASN A 309 16.10 -4.81 -0.62
CA ASN A 309 15.64 -6.15 -0.23
C ASN A 309 15.21 -7.10 -1.37
N VAL A 310 15.54 -6.82 -2.62
CA VAL A 310 15.29 -7.72 -3.77
C VAL A 310 16.37 -8.79 -3.88
N MET A 311 16.05 -10.06 -4.18
CA MET A 311 17.05 -11.11 -4.36
C MET A 311 18.02 -10.76 -5.52
N ILE A 312 19.32 -10.70 -5.20
CA ILE A 312 20.39 -10.43 -6.15
C ILE A 312 21.52 -11.42 -5.87
N ASP A 313 21.87 -12.24 -6.86
CA ASP A 313 22.83 -13.33 -6.68
C ASP A 313 24.31 -12.88 -6.81
N ALA A 314 25.21 -13.86 -6.65
CA ALA A 314 26.65 -13.68 -6.75
C ALA A 314 27.14 -13.24 -8.15
N ASP A 315 26.31 -13.38 -9.19
CA ASP A 315 26.60 -12.91 -10.55
C ASP A 315 25.83 -11.63 -10.91
N GLY A 316 25.05 -11.08 -9.98
CA GLY A 316 24.24 -9.88 -10.17
C GLY A 316 22.92 -10.11 -10.91
N ASN A 317 22.47 -11.37 -11.09
CA ASN A 317 21.11 -11.62 -11.57
C ASN A 317 20.12 -11.18 -10.50
N VAL A 318 18.97 -10.69 -10.95
CA VAL A 318 17.89 -10.26 -10.08
C VAL A 318 16.74 -11.25 -10.23
N ASP A 319 16.27 -11.80 -9.11
CA ASP A 319 15.03 -12.56 -9.06
C ASP A 319 13.97 -11.74 -8.33
N PHE A 320 12.96 -11.31 -9.08
CA PHE A 320 11.87 -10.46 -8.60
C PHE A 320 10.81 -11.25 -7.84
N LEU A 321 10.73 -12.56 -8.04
CA LEU A 321 9.71 -13.43 -7.45
C LEU A 321 10.26 -14.27 -6.29
N ASP A 322 11.58 -14.32 -6.11
CA ASP A 322 12.20 -14.92 -4.94
C ASP A 322 12.03 -14.04 -3.70
N GLU A 323 11.02 -14.37 -2.90
CA GLU A 323 10.70 -13.74 -1.62
C GLU A 323 11.38 -14.41 -0.41
N THR A 324 12.27 -15.40 -0.60
CA THR A 324 12.88 -16.18 0.51
C THR A 324 13.67 -15.30 1.48
N LEU A 325 14.31 -14.25 0.97
CA LEU A 325 15.05 -13.29 1.78
C LEU A 325 14.15 -12.18 2.33
N CYS A 326 13.16 -11.74 1.55
CA CYS A 326 12.21 -10.73 1.96
C CYS A 326 10.98 -10.72 1.03
N ALA A 327 9.79 -10.90 1.60
CA ALA A 327 8.53 -10.74 0.88
C ALA A 327 8.16 -9.28 0.56
N ASN A 328 8.95 -8.31 1.04
CA ASN A 328 8.77 -6.88 0.79
C ASN A 328 9.97 -6.29 0.01
N GLY A 329 10.41 -6.97 -1.05
CA GLY A 329 11.34 -6.40 -2.03
C GLY A 329 10.77 -5.13 -2.67
N ARG A 330 11.59 -4.07 -2.73
CA ARG A 330 11.20 -2.74 -3.22
C ARG A 330 12.19 -2.19 -4.23
N ALA A 331 11.72 -1.29 -5.07
CA ALA A 331 12.56 -0.54 -5.98
C ALA A 331 12.09 0.90 -6.15
N VAL A 332 13.03 1.83 -6.22
CA VAL A 332 12.79 3.12 -6.88
C VAL A 332 12.97 2.92 -8.37
N ILE A 333 11.90 3.17 -9.13
CA ILE A 333 11.90 3.16 -10.60
C ILE A 333 11.64 4.57 -11.13
N GLN A 334 12.22 4.92 -12.28
CA GLN A 334 11.97 6.20 -12.93
C GLN A 334 10.69 6.14 -13.78
N ARG A 335 9.84 7.17 -13.67
CA ARG A 335 8.54 7.23 -14.36
C ARG A 335 8.69 7.12 -15.88
N ASP A 336 9.71 7.77 -16.44
CA ASP A 336 9.99 7.75 -17.88
C ASP A 336 10.42 6.37 -18.42
N LYS A 337 10.72 5.41 -17.53
CA LYS A 337 11.02 4.00 -17.87
C LYS A 337 9.81 3.08 -17.82
N LEU A 338 8.63 3.58 -17.47
CA LEU A 338 7.37 2.84 -17.63
C LEU A 338 7.00 2.79 -19.11
N TRP A 339 7.47 1.78 -19.83
CA TRP A 339 7.17 1.60 -21.25
C TRP A 339 6.70 0.19 -21.59
N ILE A 340 5.88 0.10 -22.64
CA ILE A 340 5.35 -1.15 -23.20
C ILE A 340 5.76 -1.28 -24.67
N LYS A 341 5.68 -2.49 -25.21
CA LYS A 341 5.87 -2.75 -26.64
C LYS A 341 4.53 -2.65 -27.37
N VAL A 342 4.46 -1.74 -28.34
CA VAL A 342 3.32 -1.63 -29.27
C VAL A 342 3.82 -1.97 -30.67
N GLY A 343 3.49 -3.17 -31.14
CA GLY A 343 4.05 -3.72 -32.37
C GLY A 343 5.58 -3.84 -32.28
N ARG A 344 6.31 -3.09 -33.10
CA ARG A 344 7.79 -3.03 -33.08
C ARG A 344 8.35 -1.84 -32.29
N LYS A 345 7.50 -0.92 -31.82
CA LYS A 345 7.93 0.33 -31.16
C LYS A 345 7.79 0.23 -29.64
N ARG A 346 8.64 0.96 -28.93
CA ARG A 346 8.49 1.20 -27.48
C ARG A 346 7.60 2.43 -27.27
N ARG A 347 6.65 2.36 -26.34
CA ARG A 347 5.81 3.48 -25.96
C ARG A 347 5.83 3.64 -24.45
N THR A 348 6.25 4.81 -23.98
CA THR A 348 6.14 5.19 -22.57
C THR A 348 4.66 5.41 -22.22
N ILE A 349 4.23 4.84 -21.11
CA ILE A 349 2.87 4.99 -20.57
C ILE A 349 2.83 5.94 -19.38
N SER A 350 3.94 6.58 -19.02
CA SER A 350 3.94 7.65 -18.02
C SER A 350 3.30 8.92 -18.58
N ALA A 351 2.40 9.51 -17.80
CA ALA A 351 1.80 10.79 -18.11
C ALA A 351 2.86 11.92 -18.09
N LYS A 352 2.69 12.90 -18.97
CA LYS A 352 3.57 14.09 -19.03
C LYS A 352 3.59 14.89 -17.73
N THR A 353 2.49 14.85 -16.98
CA THR A 353 2.31 15.48 -15.66
C THR A 353 1.96 14.42 -14.62
N ILE A 354 2.28 14.68 -13.35
CA ILE A 354 1.85 13.85 -12.22
C ILE A 354 0.44 14.18 -11.73
N ASN A 355 -0.15 15.27 -12.21
CA ASN A 355 -1.46 15.72 -11.78
C ASN A 355 -2.55 15.11 -12.66
N LEU A 356 -3.65 14.70 -12.03
CA LEU A 356 -4.88 14.33 -12.72
C LEU A 356 -5.63 15.61 -13.13
N PRO A 357 -6.11 15.73 -14.38
CA PRO A 357 -6.88 16.90 -14.83
C PRO A 357 -8.21 17.05 -14.08
N SER A 358 -8.81 18.24 -14.15
CA SER A 358 -10.14 18.51 -13.61
C SER A 358 -11.24 17.79 -14.41
N LEU A 359 -12.43 17.65 -13.82
CA LEU A 359 -13.56 17.00 -14.50
C LEU A 359 -14.18 17.87 -15.61
N ASP A 360 -13.83 19.16 -15.67
CA ASP A 360 -14.09 20.05 -16.80
C ASP A 360 -13.33 19.61 -18.07
N GLU A 361 -12.16 18.98 -17.91
CA GLU A 361 -11.29 18.52 -19.02
C GLU A 361 -11.44 17.03 -19.37
N LEU A 362 -12.19 16.29 -18.55
CA LEU A 362 -12.37 14.84 -18.65
C LEU A 362 -13.81 14.48 -19.04
N ASP A 363 -13.95 13.34 -19.71
CA ASP A 363 -15.25 12.75 -20.01
C ASP A 363 -15.85 12.05 -18.78
N GLY A 364 -15.01 11.61 -17.85
CA GLY A 364 -15.45 11.06 -16.57
C GLY A 364 -14.32 10.85 -15.56
N LEU A 365 -14.71 10.62 -14.30
CA LEU A 365 -13.84 10.34 -13.17
C LEU A 365 -14.26 9.02 -12.52
N ILE A 366 -13.30 8.12 -12.35
CA ILE A 366 -13.52 6.82 -11.73
C ILE A 366 -12.82 6.75 -10.36
N PHE A 367 -13.58 6.42 -9.33
CA PHE A 367 -13.06 5.94 -8.05
C PHE A 367 -13.09 4.40 -8.04
N ALA A 368 -11.92 3.80 -8.16
CA ALA A 368 -11.73 2.35 -8.22
C ALA A 368 -11.17 1.81 -6.89
N PHE A 369 -12.00 1.10 -6.13
CA PHE A 369 -11.62 0.47 -4.86
C PHE A 369 -11.16 -0.97 -5.10
N ILE A 370 -9.90 -1.26 -4.79
CA ILE A 370 -9.30 -2.58 -5.03
C ILE A 370 -9.26 -3.34 -3.71
N THR A 371 -10.02 -4.42 -3.66
CA THR A 371 -10.02 -5.37 -2.55
C THR A 371 -9.39 -6.69 -2.98
N ARG A 372 -8.81 -7.43 -2.04
CA ARG A 372 -8.37 -8.81 -2.25
C ARG A 372 -9.15 -9.71 -1.32
N ARG A 373 -10.22 -10.32 -1.82
CA ARG A 373 -11.02 -11.32 -1.11
C ARG A 373 -11.09 -12.60 -1.94
N ASN A 374 -11.03 -13.74 -1.27
CA ASN A 374 -10.92 -15.04 -1.92
C ASN A 374 -12.19 -15.91 -1.78
N THR A 375 -13.22 -15.40 -1.12
CA THR A 375 -14.42 -16.18 -0.72
C THR A 375 -15.59 -15.97 -1.68
N ILE A 376 -16.51 -15.03 -1.38
CA ILE A 376 -17.79 -14.84 -2.09
C ILE A 376 -17.87 -13.51 -2.87
N MET A 377 -16.83 -12.68 -2.81
CA MET A 377 -16.84 -11.35 -3.40
C MET A 377 -16.72 -11.43 -4.94
N SER A 378 -17.70 -10.88 -5.66
CA SER A 378 -17.67 -10.78 -7.13
C SER A 378 -16.42 -10.03 -7.62
N PHE A 379 -15.94 -10.34 -8.82
CA PHE A 379 -14.74 -9.72 -9.41
C PHE A 379 -14.89 -8.23 -9.63
N ALA A 380 -16.10 -7.74 -9.91
CA ALA A 380 -16.38 -6.32 -9.96
C ALA A 380 -17.78 -6.00 -9.48
N GLN A 381 -17.91 -4.86 -8.81
CA GLN A 381 -19.17 -4.27 -8.42
C GLN A 381 -19.23 -2.83 -8.90
N ARG A 382 -20.38 -2.43 -9.45
CA ARG A 382 -20.69 -1.02 -9.72
C ARG A 382 -21.41 -0.46 -8.49
N LEU A 383 -20.97 0.72 -8.06
CA LEU A 383 -21.42 1.35 -6.82
C LEU A 383 -22.14 2.67 -7.12
N THR A 384 -23.16 2.98 -6.31
CA THR A 384 -23.70 4.35 -6.22
C THR A 384 -22.69 5.28 -5.55
N PRO A 385 -22.87 6.61 -5.62
CA PRO A 385 -22.02 7.56 -4.88
C PRO A 385 -21.94 7.25 -3.37
N GLU A 386 -23.07 6.95 -2.74
CA GLU A 386 -23.15 6.60 -1.32
C GLU A 386 -22.37 5.31 -1.04
N GLN A 387 -22.55 4.28 -1.88
CA GLN A 387 -21.80 3.03 -1.78
C GLN A 387 -20.29 3.25 -2.01
N GLY A 388 -19.91 4.19 -2.87
CA GLY A 388 -18.53 4.62 -3.07
C GLY A 388 -17.92 5.25 -1.82
N VAL A 389 -18.70 6.08 -1.10
CA VAL A 389 -18.29 6.63 0.21
C VAL A 389 -18.14 5.52 1.24
N LEU A 390 -19.06 4.55 1.27
CA LEU A 390 -18.93 3.38 2.16
C LEU A 390 -17.72 2.50 1.82
N ALA A 391 -17.40 2.33 0.53
CA ALA A 391 -16.19 1.63 0.10
C ALA A 391 -14.92 2.36 0.56
N TYR A 392 -14.91 3.70 0.53
CA TYR A 392 -13.84 4.50 1.12
C TYR A 392 -13.79 4.36 2.65
N LEU A 393 -14.92 4.47 3.34
CA LEU A 393 -15.02 4.28 4.79
C LEU A 393 -14.46 2.93 5.21
N TRP A 394 -14.90 1.83 4.61
CA TRP A 394 -14.47 0.50 5.05
C TRP A 394 -13.06 0.13 4.56
N GLY A 395 -12.66 0.59 3.37
CA GLY A 395 -11.36 0.27 2.74
C GLY A 395 -10.96 -1.19 2.94
N GLU A 396 -11.89 -2.10 2.64
CA GLU A 396 -11.84 -3.48 3.13
C GLU A 396 -11.01 -4.41 2.25
N SER A 397 -10.37 -5.41 2.87
CA SER A 397 -9.64 -6.49 2.21
C SER A 397 -9.52 -7.69 3.16
N THR A 398 -8.73 -8.71 2.78
CA THR A 398 -8.26 -9.74 3.73
C THR A 398 -6.74 -9.72 3.91
N HIS A 399 -6.29 -10.17 5.08
CA HIS A 399 -4.89 -10.53 5.30
C HIS A 399 -4.50 -11.72 4.40
N SER A 400 -3.34 -11.64 3.76
CA SER A 400 -2.82 -12.71 2.91
C SER A 400 -1.79 -13.56 3.66
N PHE A 401 -1.62 -14.82 3.25
CA PHE A 401 -0.53 -15.66 3.75
C PHE A 401 0.85 -15.04 3.54
N ALA A 402 1.04 -14.29 2.44
CA ALA A 402 2.30 -13.61 2.13
C ALA A 402 2.59 -12.39 3.03
N SER A 403 1.57 -11.81 3.68
CA SER A 403 1.74 -10.64 4.55
C SER A 403 1.68 -10.99 6.04
N GLN A 404 0.68 -11.78 6.44
CA GLN A 404 0.48 -12.21 7.84
C GLN A 404 -0.08 -13.64 7.85
N PRO A 405 0.78 -14.68 7.79
CA PRO A 405 0.35 -16.08 7.72
C PRO A 405 -0.66 -16.49 8.80
N HIS A 406 -0.46 -16.02 10.03
CA HIS A 406 -1.32 -16.35 11.17
C HIS A 406 -2.71 -15.70 11.11
N ARG A 407 -2.84 -14.56 10.41
CA ARG A 407 -4.13 -13.86 10.20
C ARG A 407 -4.73 -14.09 8.83
N ALA A 408 -4.14 -14.94 8.00
CA ALA A 408 -4.59 -15.11 6.62
C ALA A 408 -6.10 -15.40 6.53
N GLY A 409 -6.78 -14.72 5.60
CA GLY A 409 -8.23 -14.80 5.42
C GLY A 409 -9.05 -13.88 6.35
N GLU A 410 -8.48 -13.33 7.42
CA GLU A 410 -9.19 -12.35 8.26
C GLU A 410 -9.47 -11.06 7.50
N SER A 411 -10.69 -10.55 7.66
CA SER A 411 -11.08 -9.24 7.15
C SER A 411 -10.27 -8.13 7.83
N VAL A 412 -9.72 -7.22 7.03
CA VAL A 412 -9.06 -5.99 7.49
C VAL A 412 -9.79 -4.79 6.89
N ARG A 413 -9.91 -3.71 7.66
CA ARG A 413 -10.58 -2.46 7.27
C ARG A 413 -9.72 -1.28 7.69
N ILE A 414 -9.47 -0.38 6.74
CA ILE A 414 -8.67 0.83 6.94
C ILE A 414 -9.28 1.91 6.07
N VAL A 415 -9.77 2.99 6.67
CA VAL A 415 -10.37 4.14 5.96
C VAL A 415 -9.48 4.58 4.80
N GLY A 416 -10.05 4.69 3.61
CA GLY A 416 -9.38 5.08 2.37
C GLY A 416 -8.24 4.15 1.94
N THR A 417 -8.13 2.96 2.54
CA THR A 417 -6.93 2.10 2.48
C THR A 417 -5.67 2.83 2.92
N ASP A 418 -5.81 3.83 3.79
CA ASP A 418 -4.79 4.79 4.20
C ASP A 418 -4.40 4.57 5.68
N PRO A 419 -3.30 3.85 5.95
CA PRO A 419 -2.81 3.67 7.32
C PRO A 419 -2.03 4.89 7.86
N PHE A 420 -2.02 6.02 7.14
CA PHE A 420 -1.22 7.20 7.45
C PHE A 420 -2.07 8.41 7.89
N ILE A 421 -3.36 8.21 8.13
CA ILE A 421 -4.26 9.26 8.61
C ILE A 421 -3.73 9.82 9.94
N ILE A 422 -3.63 11.15 10.00
CA ILE A 422 -3.33 11.92 11.20
C ILE A 422 -4.66 12.39 11.80
N GLY A 423 -4.86 12.18 13.10
CA GLY A 423 -6.09 12.56 13.78
C GLY A 423 -7.29 11.65 13.46
N SER A 424 -8.48 12.25 13.42
CA SER A 424 -9.75 11.56 13.21
C SER A 424 -9.90 10.99 11.79
N ARG A 425 -10.23 9.70 11.70
CA ARG A 425 -10.62 9.06 10.44
C ARG A 425 -12.00 9.52 10.00
N GLY A 426 -12.91 9.77 10.95
CA GLY A 426 -14.25 10.30 10.70
C GLY A 426 -14.21 11.61 9.90
N ARG A 427 -13.36 12.57 10.32
CA ARG A 427 -13.18 13.85 9.59
C ARG A 427 -12.77 13.65 8.13
N LYS A 428 -11.89 12.68 7.88
CA LYS A 428 -11.42 12.36 6.53
C LYS A 428 -12.53 11.79 5.65
N VAL A 429 -13.36 10.90 6.21
CA VAL A 429 -14.54 10.35 5.52
C VAL A 429 -15.59 11.44 5.25
N ASN A 430 -15.86 12.32 6.21
CA ASN A 430 -16.78 13.45 6.02
C ASN A 430 -16.31 14.39 4.90
N ARG A 431 -14.99 14.62 4.78
CA ARG A 431 -14.44 15.41 3.67
C ARG A 431 -14.59 14.68 2.33
N PHE A 432 -14.31 13.38 2.28
CA PHE A 432 -14.50 12.56 1.09
C PHE A 432 -15.96 12.57 0.63
N TYR A 433 -16.91 12.37 1.55
CA TYR A 433 -18.35 12.43 1.30
C TYR A 433 -18.76 13.75 0.64
N ARG A 434 -18.37 14.88 1.23
CA ARG A 434 -18.69 16.21 0.69
C ARG A 434 -18.13 16.42 -0.72
N ILE A 435 -16.87 16.06 -0.97
CA ILE A 435 -16.26 16.17 -2.29
C ILE A 435 -16.99 15.29 -3.31
N VAL A 436 -17.31 14.04 -2.94
CA VAL A 436 -18.04 13.12 -3.82
C VAL A 436 -19.41 13.68 -4.19
N MET A 437 -20.18 14.15 -3.21
CA MET A 437 -21.53 14.66 -3.47
C MET A 437 -21.50 15.95 -4.30
N GLU A 438 -20.57 16.87 -4.01
CA GLU A 438 -20.36 18.08 -4.81
C GLU A 438 -19.99 17.75 -6.26
N LEU A 439 -19.12 16.76 -6.48
CA LEU A 439 -18.73 16.33 -7.81
C LEU A 439 -19.89 15.71 -8.59
N VAL A 440 -20.70 14.87 -7.95
CA VAL A 440 -21.86 14.23 -8.57
C VAL A 440 -22.93 15.26 -8.94
N GLU A 441 -23.15 16.25 -8.07
CA GLU A 441 -24.08 17.35 -8.32
C GLU A 441 -23.60 18.25 -9.47
N ARG A 442 -22.32 18.66 -9.45
CA ARG A 442 -21.74 19.55 -10.46
C ARG A 442 -21.53 18.89 -11.81
N TYR A 443 -21.26 17.59 -11.84
CA TYR A 443 -20.98 16.84 -13.07
C TYR A 443 -21.89 15.59 -13.21
N PRO A 444 -23.20 15.78 -13.42
CA PRO A 444 -24.15 14.68 -13.50
C PRO A 444 -23.74 13.63 -14.54
N GLY A 445 -23.63 12.38 -14.11
CA GLY A 445 -23.30 11.24 -14.97
C GLY A 445 -21.83 11.08 -15.34
N LYS A 446 -20.91 11.93 -14.85
CA LYS A 446 -19.47 11.82 -15.10
C LYS A 446 -18.66 11.14 -13.99
N VAL A 447 -19.23 10.96 -12.80
CA VAL A 447 -18.53 10.39 -11.65
C VAL A 447 -18.98 8.94 -11.45
N HIS A 448 -18.04 8.01 -11.43
CA HIS A 448 -18.31 6.58 -11.37
C HIS A 448 -17.51 5.89 -10.26
N PHE A 449 -18.09 4.85 -9.67
CA PHE A 449 -17.52 4.12 -8.55
C PHE A 449 -17.54 2.62 -8.83
N TYR A 450 -16.40 1.95 -8.64
CA TYR A 450 -16.28 0.51 -8.83
C TYR A 450 -15.48 -0.12 -7.69
N GLN A 451 -15.88 -1.31 -7.27
CA GLN A 451 -15.05 -2.16 -6.42
C GLN A 451 -14.55 -3.36 -7.22
N TYR A 452 -13.22 -3.49 -7.35
CA TYR A 452 -12.56 -4.57 -8.06
C TYR A 452 -11.96 -5.57 -7.07
N ASN A 453 -12.39 -6.83 -7.13
CA ASN A 453 -11.81 -7.91 -6.36
C ASN A 453 -10.68 -8.59 -7.15
N THR A 454 -9.44 -8.29 -6.79
CA THR A 454 -8.22 -8.91 -7.37
C THR A 454 -7.84 -10.21 -6.66
N GLY A 455 -8.65 -10.65 -5.69
CA GLY A 455 -8.46 -11.91 -5.00
C GLY A 455 -8.87 -13.09 -5.86
N GLY A 456 -9.99 -13.70 -5.51
CA GLY A 456 -10.54 -14.87 -6.17
C GLY A 456 -11.83 -15.30 -5.52
N ILE A 457 -12.25 -16.52 -5.82
CA ILE A 457 -13.48 -17.11 -5.30
C ILE A 457 -13.25 -18.54 -4.81
N GLY A 458 -14.03 -18.99 -3.83
CA GLY A 458 -14.05 -20.39 -3.44
C GLY A 458 -12.98 -20.82 -2.44
N GLU A 459 -12.19 -19.93 -1.85
CA GLU A 459 -11.18 -20.30 -0.85
C GLU A 459 -11.81 -20.81 0.46
N ILE A 460 -11.22 -21.87 1.03
CA ILE A 460 -11.53 -22.35 2.38
C ILE A 460 -10.23 -22.39 3.17
N ILE A 461 -10.20 -21.69 4.29
CA ILE A 461 -9.12 -21.73 5.29
C ILE A 461 -9.68 -22.37 6.55
N ARG A 462 -8.99 -23.36 7.10
CA ARG A 462 -9.30 -23.95 8.41
C ARG A 462 -8.23 -23.57 9.41
N GLU A 463 -8.65 -23.40 10.66
CA GLU A 463 -7.75 -23.35 11.79
C GLU A 463 -7.49 -24.80 12.23
N VAL A 464 -6.21 -25.16 12.30
CA VAL A 464 -5.74 -26.48 12.73
C VAL A 464 -4.84 -26.26 13.93
N GLU A 465 -5.02 -27.05 14.98
CA GLU A 465 -4.15 -27.04 16.16
C GLU A 465 -3.11 -28.14 16.02
N GLU A 466 -1.83 -27.76 15.86
CA GLU A 466 -0.70 -28.67 15.81
C GLU A 466 0.27 -28.33 16.95
N GLY A 467 0.44 -29.24 17.91
CA GLY A 467 1.35 -29.05 19.04
C GLY A 467 1.01 -27.87 19.95
N GLY A 468 -0.29 -27.56 20.13
CA GLY A 468 -0.77 -26.42 20.94
C GLY A 468 -0.67 -25.06 20.23
N VAL A 469 -0.28 -25.03 18.96
CA VAL A 469 -0.21 -23.81 18.15
C VAL A 469 -1.31 -23.81 17.11
N LYS A 470 -2.20 -22.83 17.17
CA LYS A 470 -3.22 -22.57 16.15
C LYS A 470 -2.55 -22.09 14.87
N ARG A 471 -2.77 -22.81 13.78
CA ARG A 471 -2.27 -22.49 12.44
C ARG A 471 -3.43 -22.42 11.45
N LYS A 472 -3.31 -21.52 10.49
CA LYS A 472 -4.25 -21.45 9.37
C LYS A 472 -3.74 -22.28 8.21
N GLN A 473 -4.57 -23.19 7.71
CA GLN A 473 -4.28 -24.04 6.57
C GLN A 473 -5.30 -23.79 5.46
N VAL A 474 -4.82 -23.56 4.23
CA VAL A 474 -5.69 -23.47 3.05
C VAL A 474 -6.13 -24.88 2.66
N VAL A 475 -7.40 -25.19 2.85
CA VAL A 475 -8.01 -26.48 2.48
C VAL A 475 -8.47 -26.47 1.03
N ARG A 476 -8.92 -25.32 0.53
CA ARG A 476 -9.24 -25.11 -0.89
C ARG A 476 -8.66 -23.77 -1.33
N LYS A 477 -7.84 -23.78 -2.36
CA LYS A 477 -7.28 -22.55 -2.95
C LYS A 477 -8.37 -21.77 -3.69
N ALA A 478 -8.29 -20.44 -3.64
CA ALA A 478 -9.16 -19.59 -4.43
C ALA A 478 -8.95 -19.83 -5.93
N LEU A 479 -10.04 -19.90 -6.70
CA LEU A 479 -9.99 -19.67 -8.14
C LEU A 479 -9.74 -18.18 -8.36
N ARG A 480 -8.50 -17.85 -8.76
CA ARG A 480 -8.04 -16.46 -8.94
C ARG A 480 -8.66 -15.84 -10.18
N VAL A 481 -8.96 -14.54 -10.11
CA VAL A 481 -9.33 -13.78 -11.30
C VAL A 481 -8.13 -13.71 -12.24
N PRO A 482 -8.25 -14.14 -13.51
CA PRO A 482 -7.19 -13.96 -14.49
C PRO A 482 -6.90 -12.47 -14.70
N ILE A 483 -5.63 -12.07 -14.80
CA ILE A 483 -5.28 -10.65 -14.97
C ILE A 483 -5.88 -10.07 -16.26
N ASP A 484 -5.91 -10.86 -17.36
CA ASP A 484 -6.50 -10.43 -18.62
C ASP A 484 -8.01 -10.20 -18.50
N LEU A 485 -8.69 -11.01 -17.67
CA LEU A 485 -10.11 -10.82 -17.38
C LEU A 485 -10.33 -9.55 -16.56
N MET A 486 -9.54 -9.30 -15.51
CA MET A 486 -9.65 -8.08 -14.72
C MET A 486 -9.30 -6.82 -15.54
N ALA A 487 -8.34 -6.92 -16.46
CA ALA A 487 -8.03 -5.85 -17.42
C ALA A 487 -9.21 -5.60 -18.37
N ALA A 488 -9.86 -6.66 -18.87
CA ALA A 488 -11.05 -6.56 -19.70
C ALA A 488 -12.26 -5.97 -18.95
N ILE A 489 -12.43 -6.31 -17.67
CA ILE A 489 -13.43 -5.71 -16.79
C ILE A 489 -13.21 -4.18 -16.70
N GLN A 490 -12.03 -3.74 -16.24
CA GLN A 490 -11.73 -2.31 -16.10
C GLN A 490 -11.85 -1.55 -17.44
N ARG A 491 -11.35 -2.14 -18.53
CA ARG A 491 -11.49 -1.58 -19.88
C ARG A 491 -12.96 -1.48 -20.31
N GLY A 492 -13.75 -2.52 -20.06
CA GLY A 492 -15.16 -2.56 -20.40
C GLY A 492 -16.01 -1.57 -19.59
N ASP A 493 -15.64 -1.28 -18.35
CA ASP A 493 -16.27 -0.23 -17.54
C ASP A 493 -16.02 1.15 -18.14
N LEU A 494 -14.76 1.46 -18.46
CA LEU A 494 -14.37 2.69 -19.13
C LEU A 494 -15.07 2.86 -20.49
N ARG A 495 -15.27 1.77 -21.24
CA ARG A 495 -15.95 1.79 -22.55
C ARG A 495 -17.47 1.86 -22.44
N GLY A 496 -18.05 1.54 -21.28
CA GLY A 496 -19.48 1.37 -21.10
C GLY A 496 -20.04 0.11 -21.77
N THR A 497 -19.23 -0.94 -21.94
CA THR A 497 -19.60 -2.21 -22.60
C THR A 497 -19.89 -3.34 -21.63
N ASN A 498 -19.64 -3.14 -20.34
CA ASN A 498 -19.99 -4.10 -19.29
C ASN A 498 -21.46 -3.94 -18.88
N SER A 499 -22.06 -5.02 -18.41
CA SER A 499 -23.39 -4.99 -17.79
C SER A 499 -23.33 -5.61 -16.40
N TYR A 500 -24.08 -5.01 -15.48
CA TYR A 500 -24.16 -5.41 -14.09
C TYR A 500 -25.59 -5.86 -13.76
N GLN A 501 -25.73 -6.67 -12.70
CA GLN A 501 -27.00 -7.17 -12.18
C GLN A 501 -27.04 -7.00 -10.65
N PRO A 502 -28.21 -7.02 -9.99
CA PRO A 502 -28.27 -6.99 -8.52
C PRO A 502 -27.43 -8.12 -7.90
N GLY A 503 -26.52 -7.76 -7.00
CA GLY A 503 -25.63 -8.69 -6.30
C GLY A 503 -25.99 -8.86 -4.82
N MET A 504 -25.34 -9.82 -4.16
CA MET A 504 -25.65 -10.21 -2.77
C MET A 504 -25.31 -9.16 -1.69
N PHE A 505 -24.51 -8.13 -2.03
CA PHE A 505 -24.10 -7.08 -1.10
C PHE A 505 -24.95 -5.80 -1.21
N GLY A 506 -26.10 -5.87 -1.89
CA GLY A 506 -26.91 -4.67 -2.20
C GLY A 506 -26.27 -3.74 -3.24
N THR A 507 -25.12 -4.14 -3.79
CA THR A 507 -24.44 -3.50 -4.92
C THR A 507 -24.81 -4.22 -6.22
N GLU A 508 -24.44 -3.67 -7.37
CA GLU A 508 -24.57 -4.38 -8.64
C GLU A 508 -23.28 -5.14 -8.94
N GLU A 509 -23.36 -6.44 -9.24
CA GLU A 509 -22.23 -7.31 -9.58
C GLU A 509 -22.09 -7.50 -11.09
N ILE A 510 -20.85 -7.70 -11.55
CA ILE A 510 -20.55 -7.88 -12.98
C ILE A 510 -21.24 -9.12 -13.54
N ALA A 511 -22.03 -8.95 -14.61
CA ALA A 511 -22.74 -10.02 -15.30
C ALA A 511 -22.12 -10.32 -16.68
N ARG A 512 -21.71 -9.27 -17.41
CA ARG A 512 -21.07 -9.39 -18.73
C ARG A 512 -19.85 -8.49 -18.83
N VAL A 513 -18.76 -9.03 -19.36
CA VAL A 513 -17.50 -8.33 -19.61
C VAL A 513 -17.36 -8.14 -21.12
N GLU A 514 -17.30 -6.88 -21.57
CA GLU A 514 -17.24 -6.52 -23.00
C GLU A 514 -18.30 -7.26 -23.84
N GLY A 515 -19.54 -7.28 -23.35
CA GLY A 515 -20.68 -7.95 -24.01
C GLY A 515 -20.70 -9.48 -23.90
N LYS A 516 -19.73 -10.14 -23.26
CA LYS A 516 -19.73 -11.60 -23.06
C LYS A 516 -20.11 -11.96 -21.62
N PRO A 517 -21.01 -12.94 -21.38
CA PRO A 517 -21.29 -13.41 -20.03
C PRO A 517 -20.01 -13.80 -19.30
N ILE A 518 -19.91 -13.45 -18.03
CA ILE A 518 -18.84 -13.98 -17.18
C ILE A 518 -18.99 -15.49 -17.08
N ASP A 519 -17.87 -16.21 -17.05
CA ASP A 519 -17.89 -17.66 -16.96
C ASP A 519 -18.61 -18.11 -15.69
N ARG A 520 -19.57 -19.02 -15.84
CA ARG A 520 -20.36 -19.58 -14.73
C ARG A 520 -19.49 -20.22 -13.68
N GLN A 521 -18.27 -20.67 -14.01
CA GLN A 521 -17.34 -21.21 -13.02
C GLN A 521 -16.98 -20.23 -11.89
N PHE A 522 -17.15 -18.92 -12.11
CA PHE A 522 -16.89 -17.88 -11.10
C PHE A 522 -18.10 -17.56 -10.22
N ASP A 523 -19.16 -18.37 -10.27
CA ASP A 523 -20.31 -18.24 -9.38
C ASP A 523 -20.00 -18.83 -7.99
N PRO A 524 -20.16 -18.06 -6.88
CA PRO A 524 -19.92 -18.57 -5.53
C PRO A 524 -20.74 -19.83 -5.19
N ARG A 525 -21.92 -20.00 -5.80
CA ARG A 525 -22.82 -21.14 -5.58
C ARG A 525 -22.25 -22.46 -6.09
N ASN A 526 -21.21 -22.43 -6.92
CA ASN A 526 -20.48 -23.64 -7.30
C ASN A 526 -19.52 -24.12 -6.20
N PHE A 527 -19.20 -23.26 -5.23
CA PHE A 527 -18.17 -23.51 -4.23
C PHE A 527 -18.72 -23.70 -2.82
N TYR A 528 -19.88 -23.11 -2.53
CA TYR A 528 -20.42 -23.00 -1.19
C TYR A 528 -21.92 -23.35 -1.17
N SER A 529 -22.38 -23.92 -0.06
CA SER A 529 -23.83 -24.02 0.21
C SER A 529 -24.44 -22.64 0.45
N GLN A 530 -25.77 -22.56 0.41
CA GLN A 530 -26.47 -21.30 0.69
C GLN A 530 -26.19 -20.82 2.12
N GLU A 531 -26.13 -21.73 3.10
CA GLU A 531 -25.81 -21.40 4.49
C GLU A 531 -24.37 -20.88 4.65
N GLU A 532 -23.41 -21.44 3.90
CA GLU A 532 -22.02 -20.96 3.90
C GLU A 532 -21.91 -19.55 3.31
N ILE A 533 -22.62 -19.28 2.20
CA ILE A 533 -22.68 -17.94 1.59
C ILE A 533 -23.28 -16.93 2.58
N GLU A 534 -24.39 -17.28 3.23
CA GLU A 534 -25.02 -16.43 4.26
C GLU A 534 -24.10 -16.19 5.45
N GLY A 535 -23.32 -17.20 5.85
CA GLY A 535 -22.29 -17.07 6.88
C GLY A 535 -21.21 -16.07 6.52
N TYR A 536 -20.64 -16.16 5.32
CA TYR A 536 -19.64 -15.19 4.83
C TYR A 536 -20.22 -13.78 4.68
N LEU A 537 -21.46 -13.66 4.19
CA LEU A 537 -22.15 -12.39 4.07
C LEU A 537 -22.32 -11.73 5.44
N ARG A 538 -22.77 -12.51 6.44
CA ARG A 538 -22.92 -12.07 7.82
C ARG A 538 -21.61 -11.60 8.44
N ASP A 539 -20.52 -12.36 8.31
CA ASP A 539 -19.20 -11.96 8.82
C ASP A 539 -18.73 -10.63 8.23
N ILE A 540 -18.89 -10.45 6.91
CA ILE A 540 -18.49 -9.21 6.23
C ILE A 540 -19.32 -8.03 6.73
N ILE A 541 -20.64 -8.17 6.85
CA ILE A 541 -21.54 -7.08 7.24
C ILE A 541 -21.36 -6.74 8.72
N GLU A 542 -21.31 -7.72 9.62
CA GLU A 542 -21.07 -7.46 11.05
C GLU A 542 -19.72 -6.78 11.27
N GLY A 543 -18.69 -7.14 10.50
CA GLY A 543 -17.41 -6.44 10.54
C GLY A 543 -17.48 -5.00 10.00
N ARG A 544 -18.35 -4.72 9.02
CA ARG A 544 -18.59 -3.35 8.53
C ARG A 544 -19.36 -2.53 9.56
N MET A 545 -20.34 -3.11 10.27
CA MET A 545 -21.06 -2.48 11.37
C MET A 545 -20.10 -2.05 12.48
N ARG A 546 -19.33 -2.98 13.04
CA ARG A 546 -18.36 -2.70 14.12
C ARG A 546 -17.34 -1.63 13.72
N PHE A 547 -16.86 -1.65 12.47
CA PHE A 547 -15.91 -0.67 12.00
C PHE A 547 -16.55 0.71 11.76
N THR A 548 -17.81 0.75 11.35
CA THR A 548 -18.57 2.01 11.20
C THR A 548 -18.79 2.65 12.57
N GLU A 549 -19.20 1.88 13.57
CA GLU A 549 -19.33 2.34 14.96
C GLU A 549 -17.98 2.89 15.48
N GLU A 550 -16.89 2.15 15.26
CA GLU A 550 -15.55 2.61 15.64
C GLU A 550 -15.16 3.95 15.03
N VAL A 551 -15.45 4.18 13.75
CA VAL A 551 -15.14 5.45 13.08
C VAL A 551 -16.14 6.55 13.47
N ALA A 552 -17.38 6.18 13.81
CA ALA A 552 -18.40 7.12 14.28
C ALA A 552 -18.02 7.77 15.61
N ASP A 553 -17.35 7.04 16.51
CA ASP A 553 -16.77 7.59 17.75
C ASP A 553 -15.75 8.71 17.49
N GLU A 554 -15.25 8.83 16.26
CA GLU A 554 -14.26 9.85 15.85
C GLU A 554 -14.90 11.06 15.17
N GLY A 555 -16.24 11.17 15.18
CA GLY A 555 -16.97 12.29 14.58
C GLY A 555 -17.36 12.06 13.11
N LEU A 556 -17.76 10.84 12.75
CA LEU A 556 -18.38 10.56 11.44
C LEU A 556 -19.75 11.25 11.34
N ASP A 557 -20.06 11.88 10.22
CA ASP A 557 -21.33 12.58 10.03
C ASP A 557 -22.51 11.59 10.10
N ARG A 558 -23.59 12.01 10.78
CA ARG A 558 -24.79 11.18 11.00
C ARG A 558 -25.40 10.65 9.70
N GLU A 559 -25.40 11.46 8.64
CA GLU A 559 -25.91 11.04 7.34
C GLU A 559 -25.15 9.84 6.76
N ILE A 560 -23.83 9.79 6.96
CA ILE A 560 -22.99 8.67 6.52
C ILE A 560 -23.28 7.42 7.35
N VAL A 561 -23.51 7.58 8.66
CA VAL A 561 -23.93 6.49 9.55
C VAL A 561 -25.27 5.92 9.08
N GLU A 562 -26.26 6.76 8.79
CA GLU A 562 -27.58 6.32 8.30
C GLU A 562 -27.50 5.63 6.93
N ILE A 563 -26.63 6.11 6.03
CA ILE A 563 -26.31 5.44 4.76
C ILE A 563 -25.72 4.04 5.02
N ALA A 564 -24.79 3.91 5.98
CA ALA A 564 -24.19 2.63 6.34
C ALA A 564 -25.23 1.68 6.94
N GLU A 565 -26.06 2.14 7.88
CA GLU A 565 -27.13 1.36 8.51
C GLU A 565 -28.11 0.79 7.48
N ARG A 566 -28.58 1.60 6.54
CA ARG A 566 -29.42 1.14 5.44
C ARG A 566 -28.74 0.06 4.60
N SER A 567 -27.43 0.17 4.38
CA SER A 567 -26.67 -0.85 3.62
C SER A 567 -26.60 -2.21 4.34
N PHE A 568 -26.84 -2.25 5.66
CA PHE A 568 -26.81 -3.49 6.45
C PHE A 568 -28.15 -4.22 6.48
N GLU A 569 -29.25 -3.57 6.06
CA GLU A 569 -30.60 -4.15 6.04
C GLU A 569 -30.76 -5.32 5.05
N ILE A 570 -29.75 -5.56 4.21
CA ILE A 570 -29.66 -6.76 3.35
C ILE A 570 -29.50 -8.06 4.14
N LEU A 571 -29.09 -7.98 5.41
CA LEU A 571 -29.11 -9.15 6.28
C LEU A 571 -30.56 -9.55 6.57
N PRO A 572 -30.97 -10.80 6.29
CA PRO A 572 -32.26 -11.28 6.75
C PRO A 572 -32.32 -11.13 8.28
N LYS A 573 -33.41 -10.56 8.79
CA LYS A 573 -33.69 -10.47 10.23
C LYS A 573 -33.84 -11.89 10.80
N SER A 574 -32.73 -12.57 11.10
CA SER A 574 -32.82 -13.95 11.59
C SER A 574 -33.23 -13.95 13.06
N LYS A 575 -34.38 -14.58 13.34
CA LYS A 575 -34.61 -15.21 14.64
C LYS A 575 -33.52 -16.28 14.81
N GLU A 576 -32.81 -16.21 15.93
CA GLU A 576 -31.77 -17.14 16.41
C GLU A 576 -30.39 -17.12 15.74
N ARG A 577 -29.37 -17.14 16.62
CA ARG A 577 -27.95 -17.31 16.30
C ARG A 577 -27.69 -18.79 16.05
N VAL A 578 -27.38 -19.17 14.82
CA VAL A 578 -26.88 -20.52 14.54
C VAL A 578 -25.40 -20.58 14.93
N HIS A 579 -25.11 -21.27 16.03
CA HIS A 579 -23.78 -21.78 16.32
C HIS A 579 -23.48 -22.92 15.34
N VAL A 580 -22.51 -22.72 14.45
CA VAL A 580 -21.95 -23.83 13.66
C VAL A 580 -20.90 -24.54 14.52
N SER A 581 -21.35 -25.38 15.43
CA SER A 581 -20.55 -26.49 15.96
C SER A 581 -20.96 -27.72 15.16
N ARG A 582 -20.09 -28.25 14.30
CA ARG A 582 -20.37 -29.53 13.64
C ARG A 582 -20.21 -30.68 14.65
N PRO A 583 -21.05 -31.73 14.60
CA PRO A 583 -20.96 -32.86 15.50
C PRO A 583 -19.81 -33.81 15.11
N GLU A 584 -19.16 -34.38 16.12
CA GLU A 584 -18.24 -35.50 15.98
C GLU A 584 -18.92 -36.69 15.32
N GLN A 585 -18.34 -37.20 14.23
CA GLN A 585 -18.76 -38.47 13.65
C GLN A 585 -18.14 -39.61 14.47
N LYS A 586 -19.03 -40.36 15.14
CA LYS A 586 -18.72 -41.59 15.88
C LYS A 586 -17.94 -42.58 15.03
N SER A 587 -16.81 -43.04 15.57
CA SER A 587 -16.06 -44.19 15.09
C SER A 587 -16.88 -45.48 15.24
N SER A 588 -17.10 -46.21 14.15
CA SER A 588 -17.45 -47.62 14.22
C SER A 588 -16.20 -48.44 13.91
N ASP A 589 -15.70 -49.06 14.98
CA ASP A 589 -14.60 -50.01 15.00
C ASP A 589 -14.95 -51.28 14.23
N ARG A 590 -14.19 -51.64 13.19
CA ARG A 590 -13.97 -53.04 12.76
C ARG A 590 -12.56 -53.20 12.19
N THR A 591 -11.81 -53.97 12.94
CA THR A 591 -10.47 -54.51 12.71
C THR A 591 -10.33 -55.28 11.39
N ARG A 592 -9.24 -55.01 10.65
CA ARG A 592 -8.23 -56.04 10.31
C ARG A 592 -6.96 -55.43 9.70
N SER A 593 -5.86 -56.04 10.11
CA SER A 593 -4.46 -55.90 9.73
C SER A 593 -4.19 -55.86 8.23
N GLU A 594 -3.30 -54.97 7.80
CA GLU A 594 -2.03 -55.27 7.10
C GLU A 594 -1.30 -53.95 6.78
N LYS A 595 -0.05 -53.81 7.22
CA LYS A 595 0.84 -52.68 6.91
C LYS A 595 1.58 -52.94 5.59
N PRO A 596 1.52 -52.05 4.59
CA PRO A 596 2.54 -51.91 3.56
C PRO A 596 3.57 -50.81 3.96
N PRO A 597 4.78 -50.82 3.37
CA PRO A 597 5.97 -50.19 3.92
C PRO A 597 6.02 -48.66 3.72
N ASP A 598 6.70 -48.00 4.66
CA ASP A 598 6.98 -46.57 4.68
C ASP A 598 7.76 -46.11 3.44
N GLU A 599 7.17 -45.19 2.65
CA GLU A 599 7.93 -44.33 1.74
C GLU A 599 8.42 -43.09 2.50
N PRO A 600 9.73 -42.77 2.51
CA PRO A 600 10.24 -41.58 3.17
C PRO A 600 9.93 -40.30 2.36
N SER A 601 9.61 -39.22 3.09
CA SER A 601 9.30 -37.90 2.51
C SER A 601 10.52 -37.23 1.84
N PRO A 602 10.33 -36.28 0.90
CA PRO A 602 11.40 -35.75 0.03
C PRO A 602 12.46 -34.83 0.68
N VAL A 603 12.68 -34.89 1.99
CA VAL A 603 13.60 -33.99 2.72
C VAL A 603 14.90 -34.67 3.19
N GLU A 604 15.08 -35.97 2.95
CA GLU A 604 16.28 -36.73 3.40
C GLU A 604 17.22 -37.16 2.25
N ARG A 605 17.48 -36.28 1.27
CA ARG A 605 18.44 -36.61 0.17
C ARG A 605 19.69 -35.74 0.05
N PHE A 606 19.94 -34.79 0.95
CA PHE A 606 21.18 -33.99 0.88
C PHE A 606 21.78 -33.67 2.24
N TRP A 607 22.15 -34.71 3.00
CA TRP A 607 23.28 -34.62 3.94
C TRP A 607 23.73 -36.03 4.38
N GLN A 608 24.82 -36.54 3.81
CA GLN A 608 25.58 -37.64 4.42
C GLN A 608 26.93 -37.09 4.89
N PRO A 609 27.25 -37.15 6.19
CA PRO A 609 28.55 -36.74 6.69
C PRO A 609 29.61 -37.79 6.30
N SER A 610 30.43 -37.46 5.31
CA SER A 610 31.63 -38.20 4.95
C SER A 610 32.70 -38.02 6.03
N THR A 611 32.95 -39.11 6.76
CA THR A 611 34.21 -39.59 7.36
C THR A 611 35.35 -38.61 7.68
N ARG A 612 35.66 -38.54 8.99
CA ARG A 612 36.99 -38.39 9.66
C ARG A 612 38.04 -37.49 8.97
N LEU A 613 38.23 -36.30 9.54
CA LEU A 613 39.46 -35.50 9.40
C LEU A 613 40.64 -36.22 10.10
N PRO A 614 41.85 -36.30 9.48
CA PRO A 614 43.04 -36.80 10.16
C PRO A 614 43.64 -35.77 11.11
N SER A 615 44.09 -36.23 12.29
CA SER A 615 44.73 -35.43 13.34
C SER A 615 46.00 -34.71 12.88
N PRO A 616 46.29 -33.47 13.36
CA PRO A 616 47.53 -32.78 13.06
C PRO A 616 48.72 -33.40 13.81
N GLY A 617 49.69 -33.90 13.05
CA GLY A 617 50.98 -34.37 13.57
C GLY A 617 51.86 -33.22 14.10
N ARG A 618 52.55 -33.52 15.19
CA ARG A 618 53.50 -32.66 15.92
C ARG A 618 54.59 -32.08 15.01
N TRP A 619 54.74 -30.75 15.00
CA TRP A 619 55.98 -30.09 14.57
C TRP A 619 56.86 -29.83 15.79
N ARG A 620 58.02 -30.49 15.83
CA ARG A 620 59.09 -30.25 16.81
C ARG A 620 59.88 -29.01 16.40
N ARG A 621 60.19 -28.17 17.40
CA ARG A 621 61.18 -27.08 17.30
C ARG A 621 62.57 -27.64 16.98
N ARG A 622 63.26 -26.97 16.05
CA ARG A 622 64.67 -26.57 16.17
C ARG A 622 64.79 -25.16 15.66
#